data_AF-A0A2W5TB62-F1
#
_entry.id   AF-A0A2W5TB62-F1
#
_cell.length_a   1.000
_cell.length_b   1.000
_cell.length_c   1.000
_cell.angle_alpha   90.00
_cell.angle_beta   90.00
_cell.angle_gamma   90.00
#
_symmetry.space_group_name_H-M   'P 1'
#
loop_
_entity.id
_entity.type
_entity.pdbx_description
1 polymer ?
#
loop_
_entity_poly.entity_id
_entity_poly.type
_entity_poly.pdbx_seq_one_letter_code
_entity_poly.pdbx_strand_id
1 'polypeptide(L)'
;MDLEALRSRAREREKQLASLPNDGIDAFQADVLAFFSRVPEPPLYRRRDDPTRAQATLLVGEGEVLLARSWRLGSQVKDFTLAIEGHLVALSLMSEGRVEQAEPAWHEALIRERVATAPLRLWSRTDEKRPVVFDERTRQSRFDPHPEAQVETKLACPSCRKVSQFSLTPRVASHRLVCPHCRSHFVGYVAELRELEVQSLGRNRRRYRFRVEELSGLATRVEFDDAGPAELSASRRDLLAFLYFPETYLRGVLNLNTSRVLWVTAPGACFVATVAFGEGAPELDVLRAFRDEVLEASAAGRAFVDWYYREGPALAKFVSKRPLLKRGTRLVLAGLTRLL
;
A
#
# COMPACT_ATOMS: atom_id res chain seq x y z
N MET A 1 25.39 22.89 -6.20
CA MET A 1 24.91 23.90 -5.23
C MET A 1 25.15 23.41 -3.80
N ASP A 2 25.45 24.32 -2.87
CA ASP A 2 25.67 24.02 -1.44
C ASP A 2 24.33 23.90 -0.66
N LEU A 3 24.29 23.08 0.39
CA LEU A 3 23.11 22.87 1.24
C LEU A 3 22.62 24.19 1.88
N GLU A 4 23.54 25.11 2.18
CA GLU A 4 23.18 26.43 2.70
C GLU A 4 22.37 27.26 1.71
N ALA A 5 22.71 27.19 0.42
CA ALA A 5 21.96 27.88 -0.64
C ALA A 5 20.55 27.28 -0.80
N LEU A 6 20.43 25.95 -0.74
CA LEU A 6 19.13 25.26 -0.72
C LEU A 6 18.27 25.70 0.47
N ARG A 7 18.85 25.73 1.67
CA ARG A 7 18.17 26.19 2.89
C ARG A 7 17.74 27.65 2.76
N SER A 8 18.56 28.52 2.18
CA SER A 8 18.19 29.92 1.94
C SER A 8 16.98 30.06 1.03
N ARG A 9 16.94 29.32 -0.09
CA ARG A 9 15.79 29.33 -1.01
C ARG A 9 14.53 28.76 -0.37
N ALA A 10 14.64 27.66 0.37
CA ALA A 10 13.52 27.09 1.11
C ALA A 10 12.99 28.05 2.18
N ARG A 11 13.85 28.84 2.86
CA ARG A 11 13.41 29.88 3.81
C ARG A 11 12.64 31.01 3.12
N GLU A 12 13.08 31.41 1.94
CA GLU A 12 12.35 32.40 1.16
C GLU A 12 10.98 31.86 0.72
N ARG A 13 10.93 30.58 0.33
CA ARG A 13 9.67 29.89 0.02
C ARG A 13 8.77 29.77 1.24
N GLU A 14 9.32 29.50 2.42
CA GLU A 14 8.58 29.43 3.68
C GLU A 14 7.85 30.74 3.98
N LYS A 15 8.50 31.89 3.77
CA LYS A 15 7.86 33.21 3.93
C LYS A 15 6.68 33.38 2.97
N GLN A 16 6.83 32.91 1.72
CA GLN A 16 5.77 32.98 0.70
C GLN A 16 4.60 32.03 1.01
N LEU A 17 4.85 30.91 1.69
CA LEU A 17 3.84 29.92 2.07
C LEU A 17 3.09 30.30 3.37
N ALA A 18 3.36 31.46 3.98
CA ALA A 18 2.79 31.88 5.26
C ALA A 18 1.26 32.01 5.25
N SER A 19 0.65 32.04 4.07
CA SER A 19 -0.81 32.15 3.88
C SER A 19 -1.55 30.83 3.69
N LEU A 20 -0.87 29.67 3.68
CA LEU A 20 -1.51 28.37 3.44
C LEU A 20 -1.93 27.68 4.75
N PRO A 21 -3.04 26.93 4.76
CA PRO A 21 -3.47 26.11 5.90
C PRO A 21 -2.37 25.13 6.32
N ASN A 22 -2.26 24.88 7.62
CA ASN A 22 -1.31 23.94 8.15
C ASN A 22 -1.87 22.52 7.95
N ASP A 23 -1.34 21.80 6.96
CA ASP A 23 -1.68 20.40 6.76
C ASP A 23 -1.11 19.58 7.93
N GLY A 24 -1.91 18.66 8.48
CA GLY A 24 -1.46 17.77 9.56
C GLY A 24 -0.27 16.89 9.13
N ILE A 25 0.43 16.31 10.11
CA ILE A 25 1.62 15.46 9.87
C ILE A 25 1.35 14.35 8.86
N ASP A 26 0.17 13.73 8.90
CA ASP A 26 -0.20 12.65 7.97
C ASP A 26 -0.27 13.11 6.50
N ALA A 27 -0.82 14.31 6.26
CA ALA A 27 -0.90 14.89 4.92
C ALA A 27 0.50 15.29 4.42
N PHE A 28 1.32 15.89 5.28
CA PHE A 28 2.72 16.17 4.98
C PHE A 28 3.51 14.90 4.63
N GLN A 29 3.37 13.83 5.43
CA GLN A 29 4.04 12.55 5.16
C GLN A 29 3.60 11.96 3.83
N ALA A 30 2.30 12.00 3.52
CA ALA A 30 1.79 11.52 2.23
C ALA A 30 2.41 12.27 1.04
N ASP A 31 2.50 13.60 1.12
CA ASP A 31 3.11 14.43 0.07
C ASP A 31 4.61 14.15 -0.10
N VAL A 32 5.33 13.96 1.01
CA VAL A 32 6.76 13.64 0.98
C VAL A 32 7.02 12.26 0.37
N LEU A 33 6.19 11.26 0.70
CA LEU A 33 6.27 9.94 0.09
C LEU A 33 5.97 9.98 -1.42
N ALA A 34 4.97 10.74 -1.83
CA ALA A 34 4.66 10.97 -3.24
C ALA A 34 5.81 11.69 -3.97
N PHE A 35 6.50 12.60 -3.30
CA PHE A 35 7.72 13.24 -3.81
C PHE A 35 8.87 12.24 -3.97
N PHE A 36 9.21 11.47 -2.93
CA PHE A 36 10.30 10.47 -3.00
C PHE A 36 10.08 9.45 -4.13
N SER A 37 8.84 9.02 -4.36
CA SER A 37 8.51 8.08 -5.45
C SER A 37 8.84 8.60 -6.86
N ARG A 38 8.94 9.92 -7.03
CA ARG A 38 9.24 10.59 -8.31
C ARG A 38 10.71 11.00 -8.46
N VAL A 39 11.52 10.90 -7.41
CA VAL A 39 12.95 11.23 -7.47
C VAL A 39 13.66 10.25 -8.40
N PRO A 40 14.25 10.72 -9.51
CA PRO A 40 14.92 9.83 -10.45
C PRO A 40 16.28 9.38 -9.89
N GLU A 41 16.74 8.24 -10.40
CA GLU A 41 18.12 7.81 -10.24
C GLU A 41 19.03 8.66 -11.13
N PRO A 42 20.20 9.12 -10.65
CA PRO A 42 21.14 9.86 -11.48
C PRO A 42 21.58 9.02 -12.70
N PRO A 43 21.83 9.65 -13.86
CA PRO A 43 22.30 8.96 -15.05
C PRO A 43 23.70 8.35 -14.79
N LEU A 44 24.05 7.23 -15.45
CA LEU A 44 25.37 6.61 -15.28
C LEU A 44 26.52 7.42 -15.93
N TYR A 45 26.21 8.28 -16.89
CA TYR A 45 27.18 9.10 -17.61
C TYR A 45 26.50 10.37 -18.13
N ARG A 46 27.29 11.42 -18.40
CA ARG A 46 26.76 12.69 -18.92
C ARG A 46 26.22 12.50 -20.33
N ARG A 47 24.96 12.89 -20.55
CA ARG A 47 24.31 12.94 -21.86
C ARG A 47 24.06 14.40 -22.26
N ARG A 48 24.06 14.68 -23.57
CA ARG A 48 23.79 16.02 -24.11
C ARG A 48 22.34 16.45 -23.82
N ASP A 49 21.39 15.53 -24.03
CA ASP A 49 19.97 15.72 -23.76
C ASP A 49 19.52 14.68 -22.72
N ASP A 50 19.64 15.05 -21.44
CA ASP A 50 19.27 14.18 -20.33
C ASP A 50 17.87 14.51 -19.80
N PRO A 51 16.84 13.66 -20.01
CA PRO A 51 15.49 13.89 -19.48
C PRO A 51 15.49 13.99 -17.94
N THR A 52 16.44 13.33 -17.27
CA THR A 52 16.63 13.36 -15.81
C THR A 52 16.88 14.78 -15.32
N ARG A 53 17.55 15.61 -16.12
CA ARG A 53 17.89 16.99 -15.76
C ARG A 53 16.67 17.90 -15.70
N ALA A 54 15.76 17.77 -16.67
CA ALA A 54 14.50 18.50 -16.68
C ALA A 54 13.60 18.09 -15.52
N GLN A 55 13.48 16.78 -15.28
CA GLN A 55 12.73 16.23 -14.15
C GLN A 55 13.33 16.68 -12.81
N ALA A 56 14.65 16.64 -12.66
CA ALA A 56 15.31 17.08 -11.44
C ALA A 56 15.08 18.57 -11.16
N THR A 57 15.09 19.42 -12.19
CA THR A 57 14.82 20.86 -12.06
C THR A 57 13.41 21.12 -11.52
N LEU A 58 12.41 20.38 -12.01
CA LEU A 58 11.03 20.48 -11.51
C LEU A 58 10.94 20.04 -10.03
N LEU A 59 11.54 18.89 -9.71
CA LEU A 59 11.48 18.31 -8.37
C LEU A 59 12.24 19.13 -7.32
N VAL A 60 13.28 19.89 -7.68
CA VAL A 60 13.94 20.81 -6.74
C VAL A 60 12.94 21.82 -6.17
N GLY A 61 12.10 22.43 -7.02
CA GLY A 61 11.11 23.41 -6.57
C GLY A 61 10.04 22.79 -5.65
N GLU A 62 9.59 21.58 -5.95
CA GLU A 62 8.64 20.85 -5.11
C GLU A 62 9.26 20.47 -3.75
N GLY A 63 10.49 19.96 -3.76
CA GLY A 63 11.22 19.59 -2.54
C GLY A 63 11.50 20.78 -1.62
N GLU A 64 11.75 21.97 -2.17
CA GLU A 64 11.94 23.20 -1.37
C GLU A 64 10.68 23.60 -0.61
N VAL A 65 9.50 23.41 -1.21
CA VAL A 65 8.21 23.63 -0.54
C VAL A 65 8.02 22.62 0.60
N LEU A 66 8.36 21.35 0.38
CA LEU A 66 8.29 20.32 1.42
C LEU A 66 9.27 20.59 2.56
N LEU A 67 10.49 21.05 2.26
CA LEU A 67 11.47 21.43 3.27
C LEU A 67 10.98 22.62 4.12
N ALA A 68 10.40 23.63 3.49
CA ALA A 68 9.79 24.76 4.19
C ALA A 68 8.65 24.33 5.12
N ARG A 69 7.77 23.42 4.65
CA ARG A 69 6.68 22.85 5.48
C ARG A 69 7.23 22.04 6.65
N SER A 70 8.32 21.28 6.45
CA SER A 70 8.88 20.44 7.50
C SER A 70 9.40 21.26 8.69
N TRP A 71 9.95 22.45 8.46
CA TRP A 71 10.40 23.34 9.53
C TRP A 71 9.27 23.87 10.42
N ARG A 72 8.08 24.11 9.85
CA ARG A 72 6.88 24.50 10.63
C ARG A 72 6.39 23.38 11.55
N LEU A 73 6.49 22.14 11.09
CA LEU A 73 6.15 20.95 11.88
C LEU A 73 7.22 20.62 12.93
N GLY A 74 8.42 21.18 12.78
CA GLY A 74 9.50 21.11 13.76
C GLY A 74 10.09 19.71 13.93
N SER A 75 10.46 19.37 15.16
CA SER A 75 11.22 18.14 15.47
C SER A 75 10.45 16.85 15.18
N GLN A 76 9.12 16.89 15.09
CA GLN A 76 8.29 15.70 14.85
C GLN A 76 8.55 15.05 13.49
N VAL A 77 9.09 15.81 12.53
CA VAL A 77 9.40 15.34 11.17
C VAL A 77 10.89 15.53 10.84
N LYS A 78 11.76 15.48 11.86
CA LYS A 78 13.20 15.69 11.70
C LYS A 78 13.83 14.75 10.68
N ASP A 79 13.50 13.46 10.73
CA ASP A 79 14.10 12.48 9.82
C ASP A 79 13.64 12.72 8.38
N PHE A 80 12.36 13.08 8.17
CA PHE A 80 11.86 13.51 6.86
C PHE A 80 12.57 14.77 6.37
N THR A 81 12.84 15.74 7.26
CA THR A 81 13.59 16.96 6.92
C THR A 81 14.98 16.60 6.39
N LEU A 82 15.71 15.72 7.08
CA LEU A 82 17.05 15.28 6.67
C LEU A 82 17.02 14.50 5.34
N ALA A 83 15.99 13.69 5.10
CA ALA A 83 15.80 12.97 3.85
C ALA A 83 15.50 13.91 2.67
N ILE A 84 14.61 14.90 2.86
CA ILE A 84 14.31 15.93 1.86
C ILE A 84 15.56 16.73 1.52
N GLU A 85 16.34 17.15 2.52
CA GLU A 85 17.61 17.85 2.30
C GLU A 85 18.59 17.02 1.46
N GLY A 86 18.75 15.72 1.77
CA GLY A 86 19.61 14.83 1.00
C GLY A 86 19.17 14.74 -0.47
N HIS A 87 17.87 14.54 -0.70
CA HIS A 87 17.32 14.45 -2.06
C HIS A 87 17.43 15.77 -2.82
N LEU A 88 17.22 16.92 -2.16
CA LEU A 88 17.40 18.22 -2.77
C LEU A 88 18.84 18.47 -3.21
N VAL A 89 19.84 18.04 -2.43
CA VAL A 89 21.25 18.10 -2.82
C VAL A 89 21.49 17.25 -4.07
N ALA A 90 21.01 16.00 -4.07
CA ALA A 90 21.17 15.10 -5.21
C ALA A 90 20.50 15.66 -6.48
N LEU A 91 19.24 16.07 -6.40
CA LEU A 91 18.47 16.65 -7.51
C LEU A 91 19.12 17.93 -8.05
N SER A 92 19.70 18.76 -7.18
CA SER A 92 20.41 19.97 -7.58
C SER A 92 21.69 19.67 -8.34
N LEU A 93 22.44 18.65 -7.92
CA LEU A 93 23.62 18.18 -8.65
C LEU A 93 23.22 17.59 -10.01
N MET A 94 22.10 16.85 -10.07
CA MET A 94 21.55 16.34 -11.33
C MET A 94 21.12 17.47 -12.28
N SER A 95 20.41 18.48 -11.78
CA SER A 95 19.95 19.63 -12.59
C SER A 95 21.12 20.49 -13.10
N GLU A 96 22.23 20.53 -12.38
CA GLU A 96 23.50 21.14 -12.80
C GLU A 96 24.30 20.26 -13.79
N GLY A 97 23.93 19.00 -14.00
CA GLY A 97 24.67 18.05 -14.83
C GLY A 97 25.93 17.47 -14.16
N ARG A 98 26.06 17.58 -12.84
CA ARG A 98 27.19 17.10 -12.03
C ARG A 98 27.00 15.65 -11.60
N VAL A 99 26.88 14.76 -12.58
CA VAL A 99 26.53 13.34 -12.40
C VAL A 99 27.40 12.61 -11.37
N GLU A 100 28.72 12.75 -11.46
CA GLU A 100 29.69 12.07 -10.56
C GLU A 100 29.50 12.43 -9.08
N GLN A 101 28.98 13.62 -8.78
CA GLN A 101 28.71 14.06 -7.42
C GLN A 101 27.26 13.79 -7.01
N ALA A 102 26.35 13.74 -7.99
CA ALA A 102 24.95 13.44 -7.76
C ALA A 102 24.76 11.99 -7.28
N GLU A 103 25.51 11.03 -7.81
CA GLU A 103 25.41 9.63 -7.43
C GLU A 103 25.67 9.37 -5.93
N PRO A 104 26.81 9.76 -5.32
CA PRO A 104 27.03 9.55 -3.89
C PRO A 104 26.03 10.34 -3.03
N ALA A 105 25.64 11.56 -3.44
CA ALA A 105 24.63 12.34 -2.73
C ALA A 105 23.25 11.66 -2.77
N TRP A 106 22.87 11.06 -3.89
CA TRP A 106 21.63 10.32 -4.05
C TRP A 106 21.61 9.05 -3.18
N HIS A 107 22.72 8.30 -3.13
CA HIS A 107 22.82 7.15 -2.25
C HIS A 107 22.67 7.53 -0.77
N GLU A 108 23.32 8.61 -0.33
CA GLU A 108 23.16 9.15 1.02
C GLU A 108 21.72 9.60 1.29
N ALA A 109 21.06 10.22 0.31
CA ALA A 109 19.66 10.60 0.40
C ALA A 109 18.73 9.39 0.58
N LEU A 110 18.97 8.29 -0.14
CA LEU A 110 18.22 7.04 0.02
C LEU A 110 18.40 6.42 1.41
N ILE A 111 19.58 6.55 2.01
CA ILE A 111 19.82 6.08 3.40
C ILE A 111 18.96 6.89 4.36
N ARG A 112 18.93 8.21 4.22
CA ARG A 112 18.12 9.10 5.07
C ARG A 112 16.62 8.89 4.87
N GLU A 113 16.18 8.71 3.63
CA GLU A 113 14.80 8.33 3.32
C GLU A 113 14.41 7.03 4.02
N ARG A 114 15.30 6.02 4.01
CA ARG A 114 15.06 4.75 4.71
C ARG A 114 14.87 4.96 6.20
N VAL A 115 15.69 5.82 6.83
CA VAL A 115 15.54 6.16 8.26
C VAL A 115 14.21 6.88 8.50
N ALA A 116 13.87 7.88 7.68
CA ALA A 116 12.63 8.65 7.82
C ALA A 116 11.36 7.82 7.65
N THR A 117 11.40 6.86 6.72
CA THR A 117 10.25 5.99 6.41
C THR A 117 10.17 4.75 7.30
N ALA A 118 11.23 4.39 8.02
CA ALA A 118 11.26 3.20 8.87
C ALA A 118 10.09 3.10 9.87
N PRO A 119 9.66 4.19 10.57
CA PRO A 119 8.53 4.12 11.49
C PRO A 119 7.17 3.87 10.82
N LEU A 120 7.04 4.19 9.52
CA LEU A 120 5.81 3.97 8.75
C LEU A 120 5.70 2.54 8.23
N ARG A 121 6.81 1.81 8.20
CA ARG A 121 6.83 0.42 7.73
C ARG A 121 6.07 -0.43 8.74
N LEU A 122 5.11 -1.18 8.24
CA LEU A 122 4.56 -2.33 8.93
C LEU A 122 5.48 -3.54 8.83
N TRP A 123 6.75 -3.37 8.44
CA TRP A 123 7.69 -4.46 8.37
C TRP A 123 9.14 -4.04 8.67
N SER A 124 9.93 -4.99 9.16
CA SER A 124 11.38 -4.87 9.34
C SER A 124 12.03 -6.23 9.11
N ARG A 125 13.25 -6.28 8.57
CA ARG A 125 14.03 -7.53 8.59
C ARG A 125 14.95 -7.60 9.80
N THR A 126 15.08 -8.79 10.39
CA THR A 126 15.98 -9.01 11.53
C THR A 126 17.46 -8.77 11.21
N ASP A 127 17.84 -8.76 9.92
CA ASP A 127 19.20 -8.51 9.43
C ASP A 127 19.45 -7.08 8.93
N GLU A 128 18.50 -6.14 9.09
CA GLU A 128 18.67 -4.76 8.63
C GLU A 128 19.87 -4.06 9.28
N LYS A 129 20.11 -4.34 10.57
CA LYS A 129 21.32 -3.89 11.25
C LYS A 129 22.45 -4.83 10.89
N ARG A 130 23.39 -4.36 10.06
CA ARG A 130 24.66 -5.06 9.85
C ARG A 130 25.34 -5.29 11.19
N PRO A 131 25.61 -6.54 11.59
CA PRO A 131 26.37 -6.82 12.79
C PRO A 131 27.78 -6.23 12.66
N VAL A 132 28.38 -5.89 13.80
CA VAL A 132 29.81 -5.56 13.87
C VAL A 132 30.62 -6.73 13.32
N VAL A 133 31.79 -6.45 12.74
CA VAL A 133 32.63 -7.50 12.11
C VAL A 133 32.91 -8.64 13.10
N PHE A 134 33.22 -8.28 14.34
CA PHE A 134 33.40 -9.19 15.44
C PHE A 134 32.89 -8.53 16.72
N ASP A 135 32.03 -9.22 17.47
CA ASP A 135 31.59 -8.82 18.80
C ASP A 135 32.48 -9.51 19.83
N GLU A 136 33.33 -8.74 20.52
CA GLU A 136 34.28 -9.27 21.50
C GLU A 136 33.60 -9.95 22.70
N ARG A 137 32.37 -9.54 23.04
CA ARG A 137 31.63 -10.04 24.20
C ARG A 137 30.97 -11.39 23.90
N THR A 138 30.34 -11.51 22.73
CA THR A 138 29.68 -12.75 22.31
C THR A 138 30.63 -13.70 21.56
N ARG A 139 31.84 -13.22 21.20
CA ARG A 139 32.82 -13.90 20.33
C ARG A 139 32.25 -14.28 18.97
N GLN A 140 31.18 -13.62 18.53
CA GLN A 140 30.54 -13.88 17.25
C GLN A 140 31.06 -12.91 16.20
N SER A 141 31.45 -13.47 15.07
CA SER A 141 31.75 -12.73 13.86
C SER A 141 30.48 -12.58 13.04
N ARG A 142 30.30 -11.45 12.33
CA ARG A 142 29.19 -11.32 11.35
C ARG A 142 29.25 -12.35 10.22
N PHE A 143 30.39 -13.02 10.04
CA PHE A 143 30.60 -14.07 9.03
C PHE A 143 30.24 -15.47 9.53
N ASP A 144 29.90 -15.62 10.81
CA ASP A 144 29.46 -16.90 11.36
C ASP A 144 28.09 -17.28 10.79
N PRO A 145 27.68 -18.57 10.87
CA PRO A 145 26.33 -18.97 10.52
C PRO A 145 25.31 -18.29 11.45
N HIS A 146 24.44 -17.46 10.89
CA HIS A 146 23.34 -16.81 11.63
C HIS A 146 22.00 -17.45 11.27
N PRO A 147 21.02 -17.45 12.20
CA PRO A 147 19.66 -17.83 11.86
C PRO A 147 19.14 -16.96 10.70
N GLU A 148 18.31 -17.56 9.85
CA GLU A 148 17.77 -16.87 8.69
C GLU A 148 17.03 -15.60 9.09
N ALA A 149 17.29 -14.53 8.35
CA ALA A 149 16.59 -13.27 8.52
C ALA A 149 15.08 -13.52 8.43
N GLN A 150 14.31 -12.95 9.36
CA GLN A 150 12.86 -12.97 9.33
C GLN A 150 12.35 -11.58 8.96
N VAL A 151 11.24 -11.53 8.23
CA VAL A 151 10.46 -10.31 7.99
C VAL A 151 9.42 -10.24 9.09
N GLU A 152 9.65 -9.39 10.09
CA GLU A 152 8.64 -9.04 11.08
C GLU A 152 7.65 -8.09 10.42
N THR A 153 6.36 -8.41 10.39
CA THR A 153 5.35 -7.56 9.77
C THR A 153 3.99 -7.58 10.45
N LYS A 154 3.22 -6.49 10.33
CA LYS A 154 1.83 -6.41 10.80
C LYS A 154 0.86 -6.65 9.66
N LEU A 155 0.03 -7.69 9.78
CA LEU A 155 -0.97 -8.05 8.78
C LEU A 155 -2.38 -7.92 9.36
N ALA A 156 -3.32 -7.46 8.51
CA ALA A 156 -4.73 -7.43 8.85
C ALA A 156 -5.38 -8.80 8.58
N CYS A 157 -6.18 -9.31 9.51
CA CYS A 157 -6.92 -10.54 9.29
C CYS A 157 -8.08 -10.31 8.30
N PRO A 158 -8.19 -11.07 7.19
CA PRO A 158 -9.28 -10.90 6.21
C PRO A 158 -10.67 -11.32 6.72
N SER A 159 -10.73 -12.04 7.85
CA SER A 159 -11.98 -12.49 8.48
C SER A 159 -12.52 -11.48 9.50
N CYS A 160 -11.67 -11.01 10.43
CA CYS A 160 -12.10 -10.13 11.53
C CYS A 160 -11.53 -8.70 11.46
N ARG A 161 -10.71 -8.38 10.44
CA ARG A 161 -10.05 -7.09 10.17
C ARG A 161 -9.08 -6.59 11.26
N LYS A 162 -8.88 -7.32 12.35
CA LYS A 162 -7.88 -6.98 13.38
C LYS A 162 -6.47 -7.18 12.84
N VAL A 163 -5.59 -6.24 13.18
CA VAL A 163 -4.16 -6.26 12.82
C VAL A 163 -3.37 -6.99 13.89
N SER A 164 -2.44 -7.85 13.47
CA SER A 164 -1.55 -8.59 14.37
C SER A 164 -0.16 -8.69 13.77
N GLN A 165 0.85 -8.87 14.63
CA GLN A 165 2.24 -9.06 14.21
C GLN A 165 2.50 -10.52 13.83
N PHE A 166 3.29 -10.72 12.78
CA PHE A 166 3.70 -12.01 12.24
C PHE A 166 5.19 -11.96 11.88
N SER A 167 5.87 -13.09 12.04
CA SER A 167 7.26 -13.28 11.60
C SER A 167 7.24 -14.19 10.38
N LEU A 168 7.73 -13.69 9.24
CA LEU A 168 7.66 -14.37 7.95
C LEU A 168 9.06 -14.69 7.44
N THR A 169 9.26 -15.91 6.94
CA THR A 169 10.51 -16.24 6.25
C THR A 169 10.55 -15.56 4.88
N PRO A 170 11.69 -14.96 4.48
CA PRO A 170 11.85 -14.34 3.17
C PRO A 170 12.03 -15.36 2.04
N ARG A 171 12.21 -16.66 2.34
CA ARG A 171 12.45 -17.70 1.33
C ARG A 171 11.23 -18.03 0.49
N VAL A 172 10.04 -17.86 1.05
CA VAL A 172 8.79 -18.11 0.36
C VAL A 172 7.93 -16.86 0.39
N ALA A 173 7.21 -16.60 -0.69
CA ALA A 173 6.32 -15.46 -0.77
C ALA A 173 4.95 -15.74 -0.13
N SER A 174 4.51 -17.00 -0.03
CA SER A 174 3.22 -17.39 0.55
C SER A 174 3.36 -17.97 1.96
N HIS A 175 2.62 -17.44 2.91
CA HIS A 175 2.62 -17.89 4.31
C HIS A 175 1.21 -18.24 4.77
N ARG A 176 1.03 -19.44 5.33
CA ARG A 176 -0.21 -19.83 6.03
C ARG A 176 -0.17 -19.31 7.45
N LEU A 177 -1.15 -18.50 7.82
CA LEU A 177 -1.19 -17.76 9.07
C LEU A 177 -2.48 -18.05 9.85
N VAL A 178 -2.40 -17.95 11.18
CA VAL A 178 -3.54 -18.11 12.08
C VAL A 178 -3.77 -16.77 12.80
N CYS A 179 -4.97 -16.22 12.69
CA CYS A 179 -5.28 -14.97 13.39
C CYS A 179 -5.37 -15.20 14.91
N PRO A 180 -4.63 -14.45 15.75
CA PRO A 180 -4.67 -14.62 17.20
C PRO A 180 -6.02 -14.21 17.82
N HIS A 181 -6.82 -13.39 17.13
CA HIS A 181 -8.07 -12.87 17.65
C HIS A 181 -9.30 -13.74 17.35
N CYS A 182 -9.43 -14.24 16.12
CA CYS A 182 -10.60 -15.02 15.70
C CYS A 182 -10.26 -16.48 15.34
N ARG A 183 -8.97 -16.86 15.42
CA ARG A 183 -8.45 -18.20 15.13
C ARG A 183 -8.70 -18.71 13.70
N SER A 184 -9.09 -17.85 12.77
CA SER A 184 -9.23 -18.24 11.36
C SER A 184 -7.86 -18.41 10.71
N HIS A 185 -7.72 -19.44 9.89
CA HIS A 185 -6.60 -19.63 8.97
C HIS A 185 -6.76 -18.71 7.75
N PHE A 186 -5.69 -18.08 7.30
CA PHE A 186 -5.64 -17.28 6.09
C PHE A 186 -4.24 -17.36 5.46
N VAL A 187 -4.12 -16.97 4.19
CA VAL A 187 -2.82 -16.93 3.50
C VAL A 187 -2.42 -15.48 3.27
N GLY A 188 -1.18 -15.13 3.63
CA GLY A 188 -0.54 -13.87 3.24
C GLY A 188 0.47 -14.16 2.14
N TYR A 189 0.30 -13.56 0.97
CA TYR A 189 1.28 -13.57 -0.11
C TYR A 189 1.99 -12.22 -0.16
N VAL A 190 3.30 -12.20 0.13
CA VAL A 190 4.11 -10.99 0.25
C VAL A 190 5.06 -10.87 -0.93
N ALA A 191 4.99 -9.76 -1.65
CA ALA A 191 5.82 -9.51 -2.83
C ALA A 191 6.07 -8.00 -3.04
N GLU A 192 7.17 -7.67 -3.71
CA GLU A 192 7.53 -6.29 -4.02
C GLU A 192 6.84 -5.82 -5.31
N LEU A 193 6.21 -4.65 -5.28
CA LEU A 193 5.54 -4.07 -6.44
C LEU A 193 6.56 -3.59 -7.49
N ARG A 194 6.45 -4.08 -8.72
CA ARG A 194 7.21 -3.56 -9.87
C ARG A 194 6.39 -2.61 -10.73
N GLU A 195 5.11 -2.92 -10.92
CA GLU A 195 4.20 -2.14 -11.76
C GLU A 195 2.76 -2.35 -11.30
N LEU A 196 1.96 -1.30 -11.33
CA LEU A 196 0.53 -1.32 -11.01
C LEU A 196 -0.24 -0.64 -12.12
N GLU A 197 -1.12 -1.39 -12.78
CA GLU A 197 -2.11 -0.85 -13.70
C GLU A 197 -3.49 -0.89 -13.06
N VAL A 198 -4.24 0.22 -13.17
CA VAL A 198 -5.64 0.29 -12.73
C VAL A 198 -6.49 0.69 -13.92
N GLN A 199 -7.36 -0.22 -14.35
CA GLN A 199 -8.29 0.01 -15.45
C GLN A 199 -9.71 0.20 -14.92
N SER A 200 -10.36 1.32 -15.25
CA SER A 200 -11.79 1.48 -14.97
C SER A 200 -12.61 0.61 -15.92
N LEU A 201 -13.54 -0.18 -15.36
CA LEU A 201 -14.46 -1.06 -16.10
C LEU A 201 -15.92 -0.56 -16.01
N GLY A 202 -16.13 0.68 -15.54
CA GLY A 202 -17.46 1.25 -15.30
C GLY A 202 -17.44 2.29 -14.17
N ARG A 203 -18.62 2.72 -13.71
CA ARG A 203 -18.73 3.81 -12.71
C ARG A 203 -18.08 3.49 -11.36
N ASN A 204 -18.12 2.24 -10.89
CA ASN A 204 -17.57 1.81 -9.59
C ASN A 204 -16.80 0.48 -9.66
N ARG A 205 -16.33 0.08 -10.85
CA ARG A 205 -15.57 -1.16 -11.02
C ARG A 205 -14.18 -0.85 -11.55
N ARG A 206 -13.18 -1.39 -10.89
CA ARG A 206 -11.77 -1.24 -11.24
C ARG A 206 -11.14 -2.60 -11.39
N ARG A 207 -10.28 -2.76 -12.37
CA ARG A 207 -9.41 -3.92 -12.55
C ARG A 207 -8.00 -3.53 -12.18
N TYR A 208 -7.46 -4.22 -11.20
CA TYR A 208 -6.09 -4.04 -10.76
C TYR A 208 -5.21 -5.13 -11.38
N ARG A 209 -4.11 -4.74 -12.01
CA ARG A 209 -3.04 -5.65 -12.45
C ARG A 209 -1.74 -5.26 -11.79
N PHE A 210 -1.22 -6.14 -10.94
CA PHE A 210 0.06 -5.97 -10.29
C PHE A 210 1.08 -6.85 -11.00
N ARG A 211 2.19 -6.27 -11.40
CA ARG A 211 3.43 -7.03 -11.63
C ARG A 211 4.23 -6.94 -10.35
N VAL A 212 4.47 -8.08 -9.72
CA VAL A 212 5.22 -8.15 -8.46
C VAL A 212 6.41 -9.06 -8.62
N GLU A 213 7.42 -8.84 -7.80
CA GLU A 213 8.59 -9.70 -7.70
C GLU A 213 8.65 -10.31 -6.32
N GLU A 214 8.72 -11.63 -6.29
CA GLU A 214 8.94 -12.37 -5.05
C GLU A 214 10.37 -12.15 -4.55
N LEU A 215 10.59 -12.38 -3.25
CA LEU A 215 11.93 -12.32 -2.67
C LEU A 215 12.88 -13.38 -3.26
N SER A 216 12.35 -14.40 -3.95
CA SER A 216 13.08 -15.38 -4.74
C SER A 216 13.61 -14.83 -6.08
N GLY A 217 13.19 -13.64 -6.50
CA GLY A 217 13.46 -13.04 -7.82
C GLY A 217 12.44 -13.44 -8.90
N LEU A 218 11.46 -14.28 -8.59
CA LEU A 218 10.39 -14.65 -9.53
C LEU A 218 9.45 -13.47 -9.73
N ALA A 219 9.30 -13.01 -10.97
CA ALA A 219 8.29 -12.04 -11.34
C ALA A 219 6.95 -12.74 -11.60
N THR A 220 5.89 -12.34 -10.91
CA THR A 220 4.53 -12.84 -11.14
C THR A 220 3.54 -11.71 -11.38
N ARG A 221 2.34 -12.07 -11.83
CA ARG A 221 1.22 -11.14 -12.00
C ARG A 221 0.06 -11.53 -11.08
N VAL A 222 -0.48 -10.54 -10.37
CA VAL A 222 -1.71 -10.68 -9.60
C VAL A 222 -2.75 -9.75 -10.22
N GLU A 223 -3.91 -10.31 -10.59
CA GLU A 223 -4.99 -9.56 -11.22
C GLU A 223 -6.32 -9.84 -10.51
N PHE A 224 -7.08 -8.80 -10.24
CA PHE A 224 -8.44 -8.92 -9.71
C PHE A 224 -9.29 -7.69 -10.04
N ASP A 225 -10.59 -7.89 -10.00
CA ASP A 225 -11.58 -6.82 -10.10
C ASP A 225 -12.07 -6.44 -8.71
N ASP A 226 -12.22 -5.14 -8.47
CA ASP A 226 -12.75 -4.56 -7.25
C ASP A 226 -13.93 -3.65 -7.59
N ALA A 227 -15.01 -3.79 -6.81
CA ALA A 227 -16.21 -2.96 -6.86
C ALA A 227 -16.33 -2.05 -5.62
N GLY A 228 -15.24 -1.88 -4.86
CA GLY A 228 -15.22 -1.12 -3.63
C GLY A 228 -15.03 0.38 -3.89
N PRO A 229 -15.46 1.25 -2.94
CA PRO A 229 -15.26 2.69 -3.07
C PRO A 229 -13.79 3.10 -2.85
N ALA A 230 -13.02 2.30 -2.10
CA ALA A 230 -11.64 2.59 -1.76
C ALA A 230 -10.68 2.34 -2.94
N GLU A 231 -9.62 3.14 -3.03
CA GLU A 231 -8.54 2.93 -3.99
C GLU A 231 -7.24 2.56 -3.27
N LEU A 232 -6.51 1.58 -3.82
CA LEU A 232 -5.17 1.27 -3.35
C LEU A 232 -4.17 2.27 -3.92
N SER A 233 -3.49 3.00 -3.04
CA SER A 233 -2.30 3.78 -3.38
C SER A 233 -1.06 2.92 -3.13
N ALA A 234 -0.33 2.57 -4.20
CA ALA A 234 0.93 1.84 -4.11
C ALA A 234 1.91 2.33 -5.19
N SER A 235 3.19 2.40 -4.82
CA SER A 235 4.29 2.86 -5.66
C SER A 235 5.26 1.72 -5.96
N ARG A 236 6.08 1.88 -7.01
CA ARG A 236 7.14 0.91 -7.33
C ARG A 236 8.05 0.71 -6.10
N ARG A 237 8.45 -0.54 -5.85
CA ARG A 237 9.21 -1.02 -4.68
C ARG A 237 8.43 -1.07 -3.36
N ASP A 238 7.14 -0.77 -3.35
CA ASP A 238 6.33 -1.04 -2.16
C ASP A 238 6.20 -2.54 -1.91
N LEU A 239 6.34 -2.95 -0.65
CA LEU A 239 6.09 -4.34 -0.25
C LEU A 239 4.59 -4.51 0.00
N LEU A 240 3.94 -5.37 -0.77
CA LEU A 240 2.51 -5.64 -0.67
C LEU A 240 2.25 -7.01 -0.04
N ALA A 241 1.24 -7.09 0.81
CA ALA A 241 0.67 -8.33 1.32
C ALA A 241 -0.73 -8.55 0.76
N PHE A 242 -0.87 -9.55 -0.09
CA PHE A 242 -2.14 -10.03 -0.62
C PHE A 242 -2.73 -11.06 0.35
N LEU A 243 -3.93 -10.78 0.86
CA LEU A 243 -4.56 -11.51 1.97
C LEU A 243 -5.69 -12.38 1.44
N TYR A 244 -5.51 -13.70 1.46
CA TYR A 244 -6.47 -14.66 0.93
C TYR A 244 -7.26 -15.36 2.04
N PHE A 245 -8.59 -15.42 1.89
CA PHE A 245 -9.50 -16.14 2.79
C PHE A 245 -10.88 -16.45 2.15
N PRO A 246 -11.36 -17.72 2.20
CA PRO A 246 -10.62 -18.92 2.63
C PRO A 246 -9.57 -19.33 1.57
N GLU A 247 -8.30 -19.36 1.95
CA GLU A 247 -7.07 -19.79 1.23
C GLU A 247 -6.82 -19.32 -0.23
N THR A 248 -7.81 -19.35 -1.12
CA THR A 248 -7.69 -19.01 -2.55
C THR A 248 -8.41 -17.72 -2.93
N TYR A 249 -9.28 -17.20 -2.07
CA TYR A 249 -10.05 -15.98 -2.35
C TYR A 249 -9.32 -14.74 -1.85
N LEU A 250 -8.88 -13.86 -2.74
CA LEU A 250 -8.29 -12.59 -2.35
C LEU A 250 -9.34 -11.70 -1.67
N ARG A 251 -9.07 -11.28 -0.43
CA ARG A 251 -9.97 -10.46 0.39
C ARG A 251 -9.41 -9.07 0.69
N GLY A 252 -8.11 -8.90 0.60
CA GLY A 252 -7.49 -7.60 0.80
C GLY A 252 -6.08 -7.52 0.26
N VAL A 253 -5.64 -6.31 -0.03
CA VAL A 253 -4.26 -5.98 -0.39
C VAL A 253 -3.79 -4.92 0.59
N LEU A 254 -2.76 -5.23 1.37
CA LEU A 254 -2.16 -4.33 2.35
C LEU A 254 -0.82 -3.85 1.82
N ASN A 255 -0.65 -2.53 1.72
CA ASN A 255 0.64 -1.91 1.47
C ASN A 255 1.41 -1.83 2.80
N LEU A 256 2.47 -2.62 2.93
CA LEU A 256 3.26 -2.71 4.16
C LEU A 256 4.16 -1.49 4.36
N ASN A 257 4.37 -0.66 3.34
CA ASN A 257 5.15 0.57 3.44
C ASN A 257 4.30 1.75 3.94
N THR A 258 3.01 1.80 3.57
CA THR A 258 2.11 2.93 3.89
C THR A 258 1.00 2.57 4.89
N SER A 259 0.90 1.32 5.32
CA SER A 259 -0.17 0.79 6.16
C SER A 259 -1.58 0.86 5.54
N ARG A 260 -1.71 1.20 4.25
CA ARG A 260 -3.00 1.29 3.58
C ARG A 260 -3.50 -0.08 3.15
N VAL A 261 -4.77 -0.37 3.43
CA VAL A 261 -5.42 -1.63 3.03
C VAL A 261 -6.55 -1.35 2.05
N LEU A 262 -6.53 -2.05 0.92
CA LEU A 262 -7.69 -2.21 0.04
C LEU A 262 -8.40 -3.50 0.43
N TRP A 263 -9.65 -3.41 0.88
CA TRP A 263 -10.49 -4.59 1.08
C TRP A 263 -11.20 -4.92 -0.22
N VAL A 264 -10.81 -6.03 -0.85
CA VAL A 264 -11.30 -6.42 -2.17
C VAL A 264 -12.76 -6.82 -2.08
N THR A 265 -13.57 -6.15 -2.88
CA THR A 265 -14.99 -6.37 -3.03
C THR A 265 -15.22 -7.02 -4.39
N ALA A 266 -15.47 -8.33 -4.39
CA ALA A 266 -15.69 -9.08 -5.61
C ALA A 266 -16.91 -8.53 -6.37
N PRO A 267 -16.80 -8.25 -7.68
CA PRO A 267 -17.94 -7.83 -8.49
C PRO A 267 -19.00 -8.93 -8.46
N GLY A 268 -20.24 -8.59 -8.08
CA GLY A 268 -21.32 -9.57 -8.02
C GLY A 268 -21.45 -10.37 -6.71
N ALA A 269 -20.76 -10.02 -5.62
CA ALA A 269 -20.89 -10.75 -4.36
C ALA A 269 -22.24 -10.47 -3.65
N CYS A 270 -23.18 -11.41 -3.75
CA CYS A 270 -24.44 -11.42 -3.00
C CYS A 270 -24.35 -12.41 -1.82
N PHE A 271 -23.63 -12.05 -0.76
CA PHE A 271 -23.27 -12.96 0.36
C PHE A 271 -24.46 -13.76 0.93
N VAL A 272 -25.58 -13.09 1.21
CA VAL A 272 -26.76 -13.71 1.81
C VAL A 272 -27.50 -14.59 0.80
N ALA A 273 -27.56 -14.16 -0.46
CA ALA A 273 -28.20 -14.93 -1.52
C ALA A 273 -27.40 -16.19 -1.88
N THR A 274 -26.06 -16.12 -1.89
CA THR A 274 -25.20 -17.29 -2.09
C THR A 274 -25.40 -18.34 -1.00
N VAL A 275 -25.58 -17.91 0.25
CA VAL A 275 -25.95 -18.83 1.34
C VAL A 275 -27.32 -19.45 1.09
N ALA A 276 -28.30 -18.69 0.61
CA ALA A 276 -29.67 -19.17 0.40
C ALA A 276 -29.83 -20.15 -0.79
N PHE A 277 -29.22 -19.82 -1.94
CA PHE A 277 -29.40 -20.55 -3.21
C PHE A 277 -28.24 -21.48 -3.58
N GLY A 278 -27.05 -21.24 -3.05
CA GLY A 278 -25.82 -21.92 -3.47
C GLY A 278 -25.03 -21.09 -4.49
N GLU A 279 -23.77 -21.48 -4.70
CA GLU A 279 -22.91 -20.85 -5.71
C GLU A 279 -23.41 -21.19 -7.13
N GLY A 280 -23.40 -20.20 -8.03
CA GLY A 280 -23.81 -20.39 -9.42
C GLY A 280 -25.31 -20.49 -9.68
N ALA A 281 -26.16 -20.21 -8.68
CA ALA A 281 -27.60 -20.19 -8.86
C ALA A 281 -28.05 -19.02 -9.77
N PRO A 282 -28.97 -19.23 -10.74
CA PRO A 282 -29.42 -18.19 -11.68
C PRO A 282 -30.08 -17.00 -10.97
N GLU A 283 -30.67 -17.22 -9.78
CA GLU A 283 -31.22 -16.16 -8.94
C GLU A 283 -30.16 -15.12 -8.51
N LEU A 284 -28.90 -15.53 -8.43
CA LEU A 284 -27.80 -14.59 -8.15
C LEU A 284 -27.63 -13.59 -9.28
N ASP A 285 -27.78 -14.01 -10.53
CA ASP A 285 -27.59 -13.14 -11.69
C ASP A 285 -28.71 -12.09 -11.80
N VAL A 286 -29.95 -12.48 -11.47
CA VAL A 286 -31.08 -11.54 -11.36
C VAL A 286 -30.84 -10.50 -10.25
N LEU A 287 -30.40 -10.95 -9.07
CA LEU A 287 -30.11 -10.04 -7.95
C LEU A 287 -28.93 -9.11 -8.24
N ARG A 288 -27.94 -9.58 -9.01
CA ARG A 288 -26.81 -8.78 -9.47
C ARG A 288 -27.27 -7.71 -10.46
N ALA A 289 -28.07 -8.08 -11.46
CA ALA A 289 -28.64 -7.12 -12.41
C ALA A 289 -29.48 -6.06 -11.71
N PHE A 290 -30.33 -6.45 -10.75
CA PHE A 290 -31.11 -5.49 -9.95
C PHE A 290 -30.23 -4.53 -9.13
N ARG A 291 -29.13 -5.04 -8.55
CA ARG A 291 -28.16 -4.17 -7.86
C ARG A 291 -27.57 -3.16 -8.83
N ASP A 292 -27.06 -3.64 -9.95
CA ASP A 292 -26.26 -2.85 -10.89
C ASP A 292 -27.13 -1.83 -11.67
N GLU A 293 -28.35 -2.21 -12.05
CA GLU A 293 -29.22 -1.38 -12.89
C GLU A 293 -30.16 -0.48 -12.07
N VAL A 294 -30.63 -0.94 -10.89
CA VAL A 294 -31.66 -0.25 -10.12
C VAL A 294 -31.09 0.39 -8.85
N LEU A 295 -30.35 -0.37 -8.03
CA LEU A 295 -29.83 0.16 -6.76
C LEU A 295 -28.70 1.17 -6.99
N GLU A 296 -27.78 0.91 -7.91
CA GLU A 296 -26.66 1.83 -8.16
C GLU A 296 -27.08 3.15 -8.84
N ALA A 297 -28.24 3.18 -9.49
CA ALA A 297 -28.78 4.39 -10.13
C ALA A 297 -29.07 5.52 -9.12
N SER A 298 -29.37 5.20 -7.87
CA SER A 298 -29.78 6.17 -6.84
C SER A 298 -28.75 6.32 -5.71
N ALA A 299 -28.67 7.51 -5.11
CA ALA A 299 -27.77 7.75 -3.97
C ALA A 299 -28.11 6.89 -2.75
N ALA A 300 -29.40 6.69 -2.49
CA ALA A 300 -29.87 5.82 -1.41
C ALA A 300 -29.54 4.34 -1.66
N GLY A 301 -29.69 3.87 -2.91
CA GLY A 301 -29.34 2.50 -3.27
C GLY A 301 -27.84 2.23 -3.18
N ARG A 302 -26.99 3.19 -3.58
CA ARG A 302 -25.53 3.10 -3.35
C ARG A 302 -25.17 2.98 -1.87
N ALA A 303 -25.76 3.79 -1.00
CA ALA A 303 -25.53 3.70 0.45
C ALA A 303 -25.99 2.35 1.04
N PHE A 304 -27.09 1.78 0.53
CA PHE A 304 -27.54 0.45 0.90
C PHE A 304 -26.55 -0.64 0.46
N VAL A 305 -26.06 -0.56 -0.78
CA VAL A 305 -25.05 -1.49 -1.32
C VAL A 305 -23.79 -1.46 -0.48
N ASP A 306 -23.29 -0.27 -0.14
CA ASP A 306 -22.10 -0.10 0.72
C ASP A 306 -22.30 -0.71 2.12
N TRP A 307 -23.47 -0.49 2.73
CA TRP A 307 -23.82 -1.12 3.99
C TRP A 307 -23.90 -2.65 3.86
N TYR A 308 -24.51 -3.15 2.79
CA TYR A 308 -24.64 -4.58 2.51
C TYR A 308 -23.29 -5.26 2.31
N TYR A 309 -22.33 -4.62 1.63
CA TYR A 309 -20.98 -5.15 1.50
C TYR A 309 -20.19 -5.10 2.81
N ARG A 310 -20.48 -4.14 3.68
CA ARG A 310 -19.85 -4.03 5.00
C ARG A 310 -20.35 -5.09 5.97
N GLU A 311 -21.67 -5.27 6.09
CA GLU A 311 -22.30 -6.13 7.09
C GLU A 311 -22.75 -7.50 6.56
N GLY A 312 -22.94 -7.63 5.24
CA GLY A 312 -23.43 -8.82 4.57
C GLY A 312 -22.64 -10.11 4.87
N PRO A 313 -21.30 -10.09 4.98
CA PRO A 313 -20.54 -11.28 5.36
C PRO A 313 -20.89 -11.81 6.76
N ALA A 314 -21.14 -10.92 7.73
CA ALA A 314 -21.53 -11.30 9.08
C ALA A 314 -22.96 -11.87 9.10
N LEU A 315 -23.88 -11.23 8.38
CA LEU A 315 -25.26 -11.71 8.20
C LEU A 315 -25.31 -13.08 7.51
N ALA A 316 -24.55 -13.27 6.44
CA ALA A 316 -24.47 -14.54 5.72
C ALA A 316 -23.98 -15.68 6.64
N LYS A 317 -22.97 -15.41 7.49
CA LYS A 317 -22.46 -16.36 8.49
C LYS A 317 -23.48 -16.67 9.60
N PHE A 318 -24.35 -15.72 9.94
CA PHE A 318 -25.43 -15.93 10.90
C PHE A 318 -26.54 -16.81 10.31
N VAL A 319 -26.95 -16.52 9.07
CA VAL A 319 -27.99 -17.27 8.35
C VAL A 319 -27.54 -18.69 8.02
N SER A 320 -26.27 -18.89 7.63
CA SER A 320 -25.74 -20.22 7.26
C SER A 320 -25.80 -21.23 8.40
N LYS A 321 -25.70 -20.78 9.65
CA LYS A 321 -25.76 -21.62 10.86
C LYS A 321 -27.18 -22.04 11.26
N ARG A 322 -28.23 -21.45 10.66
CA ARG A 322 -29.62 -21.65 11.08
C ARG A 322 -30.48 -22.13 9.90
N PRO A 323 -30.79 -23.44 9.80
CA PRO A 323 -31.50 -24.02 8.65
C PRO A 323 -32.87 -23.38 8.38
N LEU A 324 -33.62 -23.00 9.43
CA LEU A 324 -34.91 -22.34 9.30
C LEU A 324 -34.79 -20.92 8.73
N LEU A 325 -33.80 -20.14 9.19
CA LEU A 325 -33.53 -18.81 8.64
C LEU A 325 -33.04 -18.90 7.19
N LYS A 326 -32.21 -19.88 6.86
CA LYS A 326 -31.76 -20.13 5.48
C LYS A 326 -32.96 -20.38 4.56
N ARG A 327 -33.91 -21.23 4.98
CA ARG A 327 -35.15 -21.49 4.22
C ARG A 327 -36.02 -20.24 4.09
N GLY A 328 -36.23 -19.50 5.19
CA GLY A 328 -37.00 -18.25 5.15
C GLY A 328 -36.37 -17.21 4.22
N THR A 329 -35.06 -17.03 4.32
CA THR A 329 -34.29 -16.12 3.45
C THR A 329 -34.40 -16.53 1.98
N ARG A 330 -34.31 -17.84 1.68
CA ARG A 330 -34.51 -18.37 0.33
C ARG A 330 -35.90 -18.07 -0.21
N LEU A 331 -36.95 -18.23 0.59
CA LEU A 331 -38.33 -17.95 0.16
C LEU A 331 -38.55 -16.46 -0.12
N VAL A 332 -38.05 -15.59 0.76
CA VAL A 332 -38.16 -14.13 0.57
C VAL A 332 -37.42 -13.70 -0.69
N LEU A 333 -36.16 -14.14 -0.85
CA LEU A 333 -35.37 -13.79 -2.02
C LEU A 333 -35.93 -14.40 -3.30
N ALA A 334 -36.49 -15.61 -3.26
CA ALA A 334 -37.12 -16.23 -4.44
C ALA A 334 -38.43 -15.52 -4.83
N GLY A 335 -39.16 -14.97 -3.85
CA GLY A 335 -40.30 -14.10 -4.13
C GLY A 335 -39.85 -12.79 -4.78
N LEU A 336 -38.77 -12.19 -4.27
CA LEU A 336 -38.20 -10.97 -4.82
C LEU A 336 -37.69 -11.16 -6.25
N THR A 337 -36.96 -12.23 -6.55
CA THR A 337 -36.43 -12.50 -7.90
C THR A 337 -37.50 -12.86 -8.93
N ARG A 338 -38.73 -13.15 -8.49
CA ARG A 338 -39.88 -13.33 -9.40
C ARG A 338 -40.62 -12.02 -9.68
N LEU A 339 -40.41 -11.01 -8.85
CA LEU A 339 -41.01 -9.68 -8.98
C LEU A 339 -40.11 -8.72 -9.78
N LEU A 340 -38.81 -9.00 -9.78
CA LEU A 340 -37.77 -8.38 -10.60
C LEU A 340 -37.73 -9.07 -11.96
#